data_AF-A0A172QQ20-F1
#
_entry.id   AF-A0A172QQ20-F1
#
_cell.length_a   1.000
_cell.length_b   1.000
_cell.length_c   1.000
_cell.angle_alpha   90.00
_cell.angle_beta   90.00
_cell.angle_gamma   90.00
#
_symmetry.space_group_name_H-M   'P 1'
#
loop_
_entity.id
_entity.type
_entity.pdbx_description
1 polymer ?
#
loop_
_entity_poly.entity_id
_entity_poly.type
_entity_poly.pdbx_seq_one_letter_code
_entity_poly.pdbx_strand_id
1 'polypeptide(L)' 'MAMTLRLNDAQDRALTLLARSQGCSKQEAATRAIIAAASRTLDDAEIAGLARAMLHEYAGVEKRIRQAR' A
#
# COMPACT_ATOMS: atom_id res chain seq x y z
N MET A 1 -9.61 -14.27 19.01
CA MET A 1 -8.23 -14.51 19.53
C MET A 1 -7.63 -13.17 19.92
N ALA A 2 -7.02 -13.07 21.10
CA ALA A 2 -6.28 -11.87 21.50
C ALA A 2 -4.85 -11.96 20.96
N MET A 3 -4.41 -10.96 20.18
CA MET A 3 -3.03 -10.82 19.72
C MET A 3 -2.32 -9.80 20.62
N THR A 4 -1.14 -10.15 21.12
CA THR A 4 -0.30 -9.21 21.89
C THR A 4 0.90 -8.82 21.05
N LEU A 5 1.04 -7.53 20.76
CA LEU A 5 2.18 -6.95 20.04
C LEU A 5 3.25 -6.51 21.05
N ARG A 6 4.50 -6.95 20.86
CA ARG A 6 5.65 -6.39 21.58
C ARG A 6 6.17 -5.17 20.82
N LEU A 7 6.08 -4.00 21.44
CA LEU A 7 6.50 -2.74 20.84
C LEU A 7 7.76 -2.22 21.55
N ASN A 8 8.68 -1.64 20.79
CA ASN A 8 9.69 -0.76 21.35
C ASN A 8 9.12 0.66 21.57
N ASP A 9 9.87 1.53 22.25
CA ASP A 9 9.41 2.87 22.60
C ASP A 9 9.02 3.72 21.38
N ALA A 10 9.75 3.60 20.27
CA ALA A 10 9.45 4.36 19.06
C ALA A 10 8.12 3.88 18.42
N GLN A 11 7.90 2.56 18.40
CA GLN A 11 6.67 1.96 17.90
C GLN A 11 5.47 2.31 18.79
N ASP A 12 5.62 2.32 20.11
CA ASP A 12 4.53 2.72 21.02
C ASP A 12 4.17 4.19 20.84
N ARG A 13 5.16 5.08 20.70
CA ARG A 13 4.93 6.51 20.42
C ARG A 13 4.21 6.70 19.09
N ALA A 14 4.65 6.01 18.03
CA ALA A 14 4.01 6.08 16.72
C ALA A 14 2.54 5.58 16.78
N LEU A 15 2.29 4.45 17.45
CA LEU A 15 0.95 3.91 17.61
C LEU A 15 0.06 4.80 18.48
N THR A 16 0.62 5.42 19.52
CA THR A 16 -0.09 6.42 20.34
C THR A 16 -0.53 7.62 19.50
N LEU A 17 0.37 8.16 18.69
CA LEU A 17 0.07 9.30 17.82
C LEU A 17 -1.02 8.94 16.80
N LEU A 18 -0.90 7.76 16.17
CA LEU A 18 -1.87 7.27 15.20
C LEU A 18 -3.26 7.07 15.82
N ALA A 19 -3.33 6.46 17.00
CA ALA A 19 -4.59 6.26 17.71
C ALA A 19 -5.25 7.60 18.08
N ARG A 20 -4.45 8.57 18.54
CA ARG A 20 -4.94 9.93 18.85
C ARG A 20 -5.44 10.67 17.62
N SER A 21 -4.73 10.61 16.50
CA SER A 21 -5.15 11.29 15.27
C SER A 21 -6.42 10.70 14.67
N GLN A 22 -6.69 9.42 14.93
CA GLN A 22 -7.91 8.73 14.51
C GLN A 22 -9.04 8.78 15.56
N GLY A 23 -8.77 9.28 16.76
CA GLY A 23 -9.74 9.29 17.86
C GLY A 23 -10.15 7.90 18.36
N CYS A 24 -9.27 6.91 18.28
CA CYS A 24 -9.58 5.52 18.63
C CYS A 24 -8.54 4.90 19.59
N SER A 25 -8.73 3.63 19.96
CA SER A 25 -7.79 2.91 20.82
C SER A 25 -6.53 2.49 20.07
N LYS A 26 -5.41 2.23 20.78
CA LYS A 26 -4.18 1.67 20.16
C LYS A 26 -4.42 0.36 19.42
N GLN A 27 -5.26 -0.52 19.97
CA GLN A 27 -5.58 -1.82 19.36
C GLN A 27 -6.38 -1.65 18.06
N GLU A 28 -7.33 -0.73 18.07
CA GLU A 28 -8.12 -0.42 16.88
C GLU A 28 -7.26 0.26 15.80
N ALA A 29 -6.43 1.23 16.18
CA ALA A 29 -5.48 1.89 15.28
C ALA A 29 -4.52 0.88 14.64
N ALA A 30 -4.02 -0.09 15.42
CA ALA A 30 -3.16 -1.16 14.90
C ALA A 30 -3.90 -2.04 13.88
N THR A 31 -5.12 -2.47 14.21
CA THR A 31 -5.97 -3.25 13.30
C THR A 31 -6.24 -2.51 11.99
N ARG A 32 -6.63 -1.23 12.08
CA ARG A 32 -6.87 -0.37 10.91
C ARG A 32 -5.60 -0.17 10.08
N ALA A 33 -4.44 0.03 10.73
CA ALA A 33 -3.16 0.17 10.05
C ALA A 33 -2.77 -1.10 9.27
N ILE A 34 -2.97 -2.28 9.87
CA ILE A 34 -2.71 -3.57 9.23
C ILE A 34 -3.57 -3.73 7.98
N ILE A 35 -4.88 -3.51 8.09
CA ILE A 35 -5.81 -3.60 6.96
C ILE A 35 -5.42 -2.61 5.86
N ALA A 36 -5.17 -1.35 6.22
CA ALA A 36 -4.82 -0.32 5.25
C ALA A 36 -3.48 -0.59 4.55
N ALA A 37 -2.49 -1.14 5.26
CA ALA A 37 -1.21 -1.52 4.67
C ALA A 37 -1.35 -2.72 3.72
N ALA A 38 -2.16 -3.73 4.10
CA ALA A 38 -2.44 -4.87 3.25
C ALA A 38 -3.15 -4.45 1.95
N SER A 39 -4.21 -3.64 2.04
CA SER A 39 -4.92 -3.12 0.87
C SER A 39 -3.99 -2.37 -0.07
N ARG A 40 -3.21 -1.39 0.43
CA ARG A 40 -2.25 -0.65 -0.39
C ARG A 40 -1.24 -1.55 -1.07
N THR A 41 -0.73 -2.56 -0.36
CA THR A 41 0.25 -3.51 -0.93
C THR A 41 -0.33 -4.30 -2.10
N LEU A 42 -1.60 -4.70 -2.01
CA LEU A 42 -2.29 -5.41 -3.10
C LEU A 42 -2.59 -4.47 -4.27
N ASP A 43 -3.10 -3.28 -3.98
CA ASP A 43 -3.41 -2.26 -5.00
C ASP A 43 -2.13 -1.88 -5.79
N ASP A 44 -1.01 -1.64 -5.10
CA ASP A 44 0.27 -1.32 -5.72
C ASP A 44 0.77 -2.47 -6.63
N ALA A 45 0.59 -3.72 -6.20
CA ALA A 45 0.96 -4.89 -6.97
C ALA A 45 0.09 -5.05 -8.24
N GLU A 46 -1.21 -4.78 -8.13
CA GLU A 46 -2.15 -4.79 -9.25
C GLU A 46 -1.78 -3.71 -10.27
N ILE A 47 -1.59 -2.46 -9.81
CA ILE A 47 -1.18 -1.34 -10.67
C ILE A 47 0.14 -1.65 -11.38
N ALA A 48 1.14 -2.18 -10.65
CA ALA A 48 2.41 -2.55 -11.26
C ALA A 48 2.26 -3.68 -12.30
N GLY A 49 1.33 -4.63 -12.08
CA GLY A 49 0.98 -5.67 -13.04
C GLY A 49 0.36 -5.10 -14.31
N LEU A 50 -0.65 -4.25 -14.16
CA LEU A 50 -1.35 -3.59 -15.27
C LEU A 50 -0.39 -2.70 -16.08
N ALA A 51 0.46 -1.93 -15.40
CA ALA A 51 1.44 -1.08 -16.06
C ALA A 51 2.42 -1.90 -16.90
N ARG A 52 2.93 -3.03 -16.39
CA ARG A 52 3.81 -3.93 -17.18
C ARG A 52 3.11 -4.48 -18.42
N ALA A 53 1.84 -4.88 -18.30
CA ALA A 53 1.09 -5.42 -19.42
C ALA A 53 0.82 -4.36 -20.49
N MET A 54 0.30 -3.20 -20.09
CA MET A 54 -0.14 -2.15 -21.00
C MET A 54 1.03 -1.39 -21.63
N LEU A 55 2.04 -1.00 -20.86
CA LEU A 55 3.18 -0.24 -21.39
C LEU A 55 3.95 -1.02 -22.47
N HIS A 56 4.05 -2.35 -22.33
CA HIS A 56 4.66 -3.19 -23.34
C HIS A 56 3.87 -3.16 -24.66
N GLU A 57 2.53 -3.23 -24.59
CA GLU A 57 1.66 -3.13 -25.75
C GLU A 57 1.74 -1.76 -26.43
N TYR A 58 1.69 -0.68 -25.64
CA TYR A 58 1.81 0.69 -26.15
C TYR A 58 3.17 0.97 -26.78
N ALA A 59 4.27 0.46 -26.22
CA ALA A 59 5.59 0.61 -26.82
C ALA A 59 5.67 -0.03 -28.22
N GLY A 60 5.02 -1.19 -28.40
CA GLY A 60 4.90 -1.84 -29.70
C GLY A 60 4.10 -1.02 -30.72
N VAL A 61 3.00 -0.40 -30.28
CA VAL A 61 2.19 0.51 -31.11
C VAL A 61 2.99 1.75 -31.50
N GLU A 62 3.64 2.41 -30.54
CA GLU A 62 4.39 3.65 -30.78
C GLU A 62 5.56 3.42 -31.75
N LYS A 63 6.27 2.29 -31.62
CA LYS A 63 7.33 1.90 -32.55
C LYS A 63 6.81 1.76 -33.98
N ARG A 64 5.64 1.14 -34.17
CA ARG A 64 5.02 0.99 -35.50
C ARG A 64 4.61 2.34 -36.10
N ILE A 65 4.02 3.22 -35.29
CA ILE A 65 3.64 4.57 -35.75
C ILE A 65 4.89 5.36 -36.19
N ARG A 66 5.98 5.28 -35.41
CA ARG A 66 7.23 5.96 -35.73
C ARG A 66 7.89 5.44 -37.01
N GLN A 67 7.75 4.15 -37.30
CA GLN A 67 8.29 3.52 -38.52
C GLN A 67 7.45 3.80 -39.78
N ALA A 68 6.19 4.20 -39.61
CA ALA A 68 5.27 4.51 -40.72
C ALA A 68 5.24 6.01 -41.11
N ARG A 69 6.04 6.85 -40.44
CA ARG A 69 6.28 8.27 -40.78
C ARG A 69 7.62 8.42 -41.47
#